data_AF-A0A268U4R5-F1
#
_entry.id   AF-A0A268U4R5-F1
#
_cell.length_a   1.000
_cell.length_b   1.000
_cell.length_c   1.000
_cell.angle_alpha   90.00
_cell.angle_beta   90.00
_cell.angle_gamma   90.00
#
_symmetry.space_group_name_H-M   'P 1'
#
loop_
_entity.id
_entity.type
_entity.pdbx_description
1 polymer ?
#
loop_
_entity_poly.entity_id
_entity_poly.type
_entity_poly.pdbx_seq_one_letter_code
_entity_poly.pdbx_strand_id
1 'polypeptide(L)'
;MQSVVFGPVISRRFGVSLGVDLSPSVKQCNFDCLYCELEGKKAQNQMKEVLDLETLIQSVISSLKKNPKIDVLTITANGEPTLYPYLYDFIKTIKPNLPQEVSSLILSNGSKFGDEEVQKALHLFDIVKFSLDGVDKKSFERIDRPYRDIRIEDLLSGIERFASIYKGELVAEVLLVEGINDGIENIRSIVEFLKRIEIDRVDLGTIDRPPAYDANPLSYKRLLEIAKEFEGLYVSLPYRKENVNLVHQKYSKKDLIDLIARRPISVIEASNLFEDKALSYLEEFLFDKKIFIKKVANLEFYTIKD
;
A
#
# COMPACT_ATOMS: atom_id res chain seq x y z
N MET A 1 2.83 9.41 19.98
CA MET A 1 2.45 9.57 18.56
C MET A 1 3.54 9.01 17.68
N GLN A 2 3.18 8.03 16.86
CA GLN A 2 4.03 7.56 15.76
C GLN A 2 4.16 8.68 14.72
N SER A 3 5.28 8.73 13.99
CA SER A 3 5.50 9.76 12.96
C SER A 3 4.47 9.68 11.84
N VAL A 4 3.89 10.81 11.40
CA VAL A 4 2.92 10.87 10.27
C VAL A 4 3.57 10.49 8.94
N VAL A 5 4.85 10.83 8.79
CA VAL A 5 5.64 10.58 7.57
C VAL A 5 6.70 9.54 7.88
N PHE A 6 6.90 8.59 6.96
CA PHE A 6 7.87 7.50 7.10
C PHE A 6 8.63 7.23 5.80
N GLY A 7 9.78 6.57 5.92
CA GLY A 7 10.72 6.39 4.82
C GLY A 7 11.70 7.57 4.69
N PRO A 8 12.28 7.81 3.49
CA PRO A 8 11.92 7.19 2.22
C PRO A 8 12.22 5.67 2.15
N VAL A 9 11.41 4.95 1.39
CA VAL A 9 11.58 3.51 1.12
C VAL A 9 11.74 3.26 -0.38
N ILE A 10 12.43 2.18 -0.74
CA ILE A 10 12.54 1.78 -2.13
C ILE A 10 11.29 0.99 -2.51
N SER A 11 10.45 1.57 -3.36
CA SER A 11 9.31 0.90 -3.97
C SER A 11 9.80 -0.02 -5.09
N ARG A 12 9.28 -1.25 -5.12
CA ARG A 12 9.46 -2.16 -6.27
C ARG A 12 8.84 -1.64 -7.56
N ARG A 13 8.01 -0.58 -7.47
CA ARG A 13 7.06 -0.16 -8.51
C ARG A 13 7.17 1.32 -8.90
N PHE A 14 7.55 2.17 -7.95
CA PHE A 14 7.40 3.63 -8.05
C PHE A 14 8.67 4.41 -7.66
N GLY A 15 9.83 3.74 -7.60
CA GLY A 15 11.09 4.40 -7.20
C GLY A 15 11.19 4.66 -5.69
N VAL A 16 11.93 5.71 -5.32
CA VAL A 16 12.13 6.13 -3.93
C VAL A 16 10.88 6.87 -3.43
N SER A 17 10.18 6.27 -2.48
CA SER A 17 8.88 6.73 -1.99
C SER A 17 8.98 7.30 -0.57
N LEU A 18 8.45 8.50 -0.35
CA LEU A 18 8.15 9.00 1.00
C LEU A 18 6.69 8.70 1.33
N GLY A 19 6.43 8.00 2.44
CA GLY A 19 5.08 7.59 2.83
C GLY A 19 4.43 8.57 3.81
N VAL A 20 3.15 8.87 3.62
CA VAL A 20 2.32 9.65 4.54
C VAL A 20 1.18 8.76 5.03
N ASP A 21 1.11 8.54 6.33
CA ASP A 21 0.08 7.76 6.99
C ASP A 21 -1.02 8.68 7.54
N LEU A 22 -2.23 8.60 6.97
CA LEU A 22 -3.38 9.40 7.40
C LEU A 22 -4.04 8.91 8.70
N SER A 23 -3.61 7.75 9.24
CA SER A 23 -4.13 7.17 10.48
C SER A 23 -3.02 6.63 11.39
N PRO A 24 -1.98 7.44 11.73
CA PRO A 24 -0.72 6.94 12.29
C PRO A 24 -0.85 6.38 13.71
N SER A 25 -1.95 6.66 14.42
CA SER A 25 -2.14 6.21 15.80
C SER A 25 -2.76 4.81 15.89
N VAL A 26 -3.66 4.48 14.97
CA VAL A 26 -4.52 3.30 15.07
C VAL A 26 -4.89 2.79 13.69
N LYS A 27 -5.03 1.46 13.53
CA LYS A 27 -5.54 0.90 12.28
C LYS A 27 -7.01 1.30 12.07
N GLN A 28 -7.34 1.97 10.98
CA GLN A 28 -8.70 2.41 10.65
C GLN A 28 -9.03 2.10 9.19
N CYS A 29 -9.53 0.90 8.95
CA CYS A 29 -9.83 0.40 7.62
C CYS A 29 -11.28 -0.08 7.55
N ASN A 30 -11.88 0.09 6.38
CA ASN A 30 -13.16 -0.53 6.06
C ASN A 30 -13.04 -1.92 5.48
N PHE A 31 -11.82 -2.44 5.28
CA PHE A 31 -11.50 -3.83 4.95
C PHE A 31 -10.65 -4.46 6.07
N ASP A 32 -10.62 -5.79 6.12
CA ASP A 32 -9.75 -6.57 7.02
C ASP A 32 -9.01 -7.65 6.24
N CYS A 33 -8.34 -7.23 5.16
CA CYS A 33 -7.73 -8.14 4.18
C CYS A 33 -6.80 -9.17 4.83
N LEU A 34 -6.91 -10.43 4.38
CA LEU A 34 -6.10 -11.54 4.86
C LEU A 34 -4.59 -11.32 4.70
N TYR A 35 -4.20 -10.66 3.62
CA TYR A 35 -2.80 -10.40 3.27
C TYR A 35 -2.24 -9.10 3.88
N CYS A 36 -3.04 -8.37 4.67
CA CYS A 36 -2.65 -7.05 5.17
C CYS A 36 -1.37 -7.13 6.02
N GLU A 37 -0.37 -6.29 5.73
CA GLU A 37 0.91 -6.27 6.44
C GLU A 37 0.79 -5.63 7.84
N LEU A 38 -0.23 -4.77 8.02
CA LEU A 38 -0.59 -4.11 9.27
C LEU A 38 -1.20 -5.10 10.28
N GLU A 39 -1.58 -4.66 11.47
CA GLU A 39 -2.26 -5.53 12.45
C GLU A 39 -3.64 -6.00 11.95
N GLY A 40 -4.08 -7.19 12.35
CA GLY A 40 -5.43 -7.68 12.05
C GLY A 40 -6.46 -6.86 12.83
N LYS A 41 -7.49 -6.35 12.16
CA LYS A 41 -8.52 -5.54 12.83
C LYS A 41 -9.80 -5.54 12.03
N LYS A 42 -10.90 -5.88 12.71
CA LYS A 42 -12.24 -5.88 12.13
C LYS A 42 -12.54 -4.55 11.41
N ALA A 43 -13.04 -4.68 10.19
CA ALA A 43 -13.47 -3.58 9.36
C ALA A 43 -14.44 -2.62 10.08
N GLN A 44 -14.29 -1.33 9.82
CA GLN A 44 -15.16 -0.25 10.31
C GLN A 44 -15.50 0.74 9.19
N ASN A 45 -16.64 1.41 9.28
CA ASN A 45 -17.14 2.26 8.19
C ASN A 45 -16.44 3.62 8.04
N GLN A 46 -15.77 4.11 9.09
CA GLN A 46 -15.17 5.46 9.11
C GLN A 46 -13.96 5.54 10.06
N MET A 47 -13.13 6.58 9.89
CA MET A 47 -12.15 6.98 10.89
C MET A 47 -12.83 7.64 12.10
N LYS A 48 -12.47 7.21 13.30
CA LYS A 48 -12.89 7.80 14.59
C LYS A 48 -11.83 8.76 15.13
N GLU A 49 -10.56 8.37 15.00
CA GLU A 49 -9.43 9.23 15.32
C GLU A 49 -8.97 9.92 14.03
N VAL A 50 -9.28 11.21 13.91
CA VAL A 50 -8.95 12.00 12.73
C VAL A 50 -7.72 12.85 13.04
N LEU A 51 -6.65 12.66 12.28
CA LEU A 51 -5.47 13.51 12.37
C LEU A 51 -5.82 14.94 11.95
N ASP A 52 -5.40 15.91 12.76
CA ASP A 52 -5.58 17.33 12.43
C ASP A 52 -4.89 17.70 11.11
N LEU A 53 -5.62 18.40 10.24
CA LEU A 53 -5.20 18.71 8.87
C LEU A 53 -3.96 19.60 8.85
N GLU A 54 -3.91 20.63 9.71
CA GLU A 54 -2.78 21.56 9.75
C GLU A 54 -1.51 20.84 10.22
N THR A 55 -1.62 20.03 11.26
CA THR A 55 -0.54 19.19 11.79
C THR A 55 0.00 18.23 10.73
N LEU A 56 -0.89 17.59 9.97
CA LEU A 56 -0.55 16.71 8.84
C LEU A 56 0.22 17.48 7.75
N ILE A 57 -0.31 18.62 7.30
CA ILE A 57 0.32 19.44 6.25
C ILE A 57 1.73 19.90 6.68
N GLN A 58 1.87 20.44 7.89
CA GLN A 58 3.15 20.88 8.42
C GLN A 58 4.17 19.72 8.49
N SER A 59 3.72 18.54 8.91
CA SER A 59 4.55 17.33 8.99
C SER A 59 5.06 16.90 7.61
N VAL A 60 4.20 16.91 6.59
CA VAL A 60 4.55 16.57 5.21
C VAL A 60 5.53 17.58 4.62
N ILE A 61 5.25 18.89 4.71
CA ILE A 61 6.13 19.95 4.19
C ILE A 61 7.51 19.88 4.84
N SER A 62 7.56 19.68 6.16
CA SER A 62 8.84 19.56 6.88
C SER A 62 9.65 18.35 6.43
N SER A 63 8.98 17.24 6.11
CA SER A 63 9.60 15.99 5.67
C SER A 63 10.08 16.07 4.23
N LEU A 64 9.36 16.75 3.34
CA LEU A 64 9.79 17.01 1.97
C LEU A 64 11.12 17.78 1.94
N LYS A 65 11.27 18.81 2.79
CA LYS A 65 12.53 19.57 2.90
C LYS A 65 13.72 18.72 3.35
N LYS A 66 13.48 17.69 4.16
CA LYS A 66 14.52 16.77 4.67
C LYS A 66 14.89 15.68 3.66
N ASN A 67 14.00 15.39 2.70
CA ASN A 67 14.12 14.28 1.77
C ASN A 67 14.03 14.77 0.32
N PRO A 68 15.03 15.52 -0.19
CA PRO A 68 14.97 16.13 -1.52
C PRO A 68 15.13 15.13 -2.68
N LYS A 69 15.42 13.85 -2.40
CA LYS A 69 15.69 12.81 -3.40
C LYS A 69 14.65 11.70 -3.31
N ILE A 70 13.41 12.05 -3.63
CA ILE A 70 12.30 11.09 -3.72
C ILE A 70 11.69 11.19 -5.11
N ASP A 71 11.12 10.10 -5.61
CA ASP A 71 10.42 10.04 -6.88
C ASP A 71 8.90 10.22 -6.66
N VAL A 72 8.40 9.78 -5.50
CA VAL A 72 6.96 9.76 -5.21
C VAL A 72 6.65 10.10 -3.75
N LEU A 73 5.63 10.93 -3.52
CA LEU A 73 4.97 11.08 -2.23
C LEU A 73 3.74 10.17 -2.21
N THR A 74 3.80 9.10 -1.42
CA THR A 74 2.74 8.09 -1.33
C THR A 74 1.85 8.35 -0.13
N ILE A 75 0.58 8.64 -0.38
CA ILE A 75 -0.48 8.76 0.61
C ILE A 75 -1.08 7.38 0.85
N THR A 76 -1.06 6.98 2.12
CA THR A 76 -1.58 5.70 2.61
C THR A 76 -2.19 5.92 3.99
N ALA A 77 -2.59 4.86 4.65
CA ALA A 77 -2.95 4.89 6.06
C ALA A 77 -2.55 3.57 6.72
N ASN A 78 -2.41 3.59 8.05
CA ASN A 78 -2.69 2.41 8.86
C ASN A 78 -4.20 2.11 8.71
N GLY A 79 -4.61 1.55 7.58
CA GLY A 79 -6.00 1.39 7.17
C GLY A 79 -6.28 1.94 5.77
N GLU A 80 -7.46 2.52 5.55
CA GLU A 80 -7.89 3.00 4.23
C GLU A 80 -7.83 4.54 4.16
N PRO A 81 -6.94 5.14 3.35
CA PRO A 81 -6.75 6.60 3.33
C PRO A 81 -7.97 7.37 2.83
N THR A 82 -8.82 6.78 1.99
CA THR A 82 -10.05 7.45 1.51
C THR A 82 -11.11 7.64 2.60
N LEU A 83 -10.93 7.04 3.79
CA LEU A 83 -11.76 7.31 4.96
C LEU A 83 -11.37 8.60 5.71
N TYR A 84 -10.25 9.25 5.34
CA TYR A 84 -9.83 10.49 5.95
C TYR A 84 -10.72 11.65 5.48
N PRO A 85 -11.45 12.33 6.38
CA PRO A 85 -12.50 13.28 5.98
C PRO A 85 -11.96 14.55 5.31
N TYR A 86 -10.68 14.88 5.49
CA TYR A 86 -10.05 16.06 4.91
C TYR A 86 -9.13 15.73 3.73
N LEU A 87 -9.31 14.57 3.08
CA LEU A 87 -8.44 14.11 2.00
C LEU A 87 -8.33 15.13 0.86
N TYR A 88 -9.45 15.72 0.44
CA TYR A 88 -9.49 16.74 -0.61
C TYR A 88 -8.66 17.97 -0.24
N ASP A 89 -8.92 18.58 0.92
CA ASP A 89 -8.21 19.78 1.37
C ASP A 89 -6.72 19.51 1.60
N PHE A 90 -6.39 18.32 2.09
CA PHE A 90 -5.02 17.86 2.26
C PHE A 90 -4.26 17.81 0.93
N ILE A 91 -4.74 17.03 -0.06
CA ILE A 91 -4.01 16.89 -1.32
C ILE A 91 -4.00 18.20 -2.12
N LYS A 92 -5.09 18.98 -2.08
CA LYS A 92 -5.16 20.31 -2.67
C LYS A 92 -4.08 21.25 -2.13
N THR A 93 -3.76 21.14 -0.84
CA THR A 93 -2.73 21.96 -0.20
C THR A 93 -1.32 21.44 -0.44
N ILE A 94 -1.11 20.12 -0.42
CA ILE A 94 0.22 19.53 -0.59
C ILE A 94 0.69 19.55 -2.04
N LYS A 95 -0.20 19.32 -3.00
CA LYS A 95 0.13 19.17 -4.42
C LYS A 95 1.00 20.33 -4.98
N PRO A 96 0.68 21.62 -4.73
CA PRO A 96 1.50 22.73 -5.21
C PRO A 96 2.87 22.86 -4.52
N ASN A 97 3.07 22.19 -3.37
CA ASN A 97 4.31 22.20 -2.61
C ASN A 97 5.26 21.04 -2.99
N LEU A 98 4.84 20.16 -3.91
CA LEU A 98 5.69 19.09 -4.41
C LEU A 98 6.71 19.65 -5.42
N PRO A 99 7.98 19.19 -5.37
CA PRO A 99 8.92 19.41 -6.47
C PRO A 99 8.34 18.90 -7.80
N GLN A 100 8.71 19.53 -8.91
CA GLN A 100 8.11 19.25 -10.22
C GLN A 100 8.29 17.80 -10.67
N GLU A 101 9.40 17.18 -10.29
CA GLU A 101 9.76 15.80 -10.60
C GLU A 101 9.12 14.75 -9.66
N VAL A 102 8.44 15.17 -8.59
CA VAL A 102 7.85 14.26 -7.59
C VAL A 102 6.37 14.04 -7.89
N SER A 103 6.00 12.78 -8.12
CA SER A 103 4.60 12.40 -8.29
C SER A 103 3.88 12.23 -6.96
N SER A 104 2.60 12.59 -6.88
CA SER A 104 1.71 12.22 -5.78
C SER A 104 1.00 10.90 -6.10
N LEU A 105 1.07 9.93 -5.20
CA LEU A 105 0.41 8.63 -5.30
C LEU A 105 -0.55 8.42 -4.13
N ILE A 106 -1.70 7.79 -4.35
CA ILE A 106 -2.54 7.23 -3.28
C ILE A 106 -2.71 5.71 -3.46
N LEU A 107 -2.63 4.96 -2.35
CA LEU A 107 -2.93 3.54 -2.29
C LEU A 107 -4.29 3.34 -1.62
N SER A 108 -5.27 2.77 -2.32
CA SER A 108 -6.63 2.58 -1.80
C SER A 108 -7.15 1.17 -2.06
N ASN A 109 -8.11 0.71 -1.28
CA ASN A 109 -8.87 -0.50 -1.56
C ASN A 109 -10.02 -0.30 -2.57
N GLY A 110 -10.19 0.91 -3.12
CA GLY A 110 -11.16 1.22 -4.17
C GLY A 110 -12.62 1.37 -3.70
N SER A 111 -12.94 0.98 -2.46
CA SER A 111 -14.32 0.93 -1.95
C SER A 111 -15.04 2.28 -1.88
N LYS A 112 -14.30 3.39 -1.90
CA LYS A 112 -14.83 4.77 -1.89
C LYS A 112 -14.79 5.46 -3.24
N PHE A 113 -14.42 4.77 -4.32
CA PHE A 113 -14.32 5.40 -5.64
C PHE A 113 -15.69 5.79 -6.20
N GLY A 114 -16.79 5.27 -5.67
CA GLY A 114 -18.14 5.68 -6.03
C GLY A 114 -18.65 6.96 -5.34
N ASP A 115 -17.91 7.51 -4.38
CA ASP A 115 -18.27 8.72 -3.62
C ASP A 115 -17.70 9.98 -4.31
N GLU A 116 -18.58 10.92 -4.67
CA GLU A 116 -18.21 12.12 -5.42
C GLU A 116 -17.18 13.02 -4.69
N GLU A 117 -17.24 13.12 -3.36
CA GLU A 117 -16.28 13.93 -2.61
C GLU A 117 -14.90 13.27 -2.59
N VAL A 118 -14.87 11.94 -2.48
CA VAL A 118 -13.61 11.19 -2.59
C VAL A 118 -13.05 11.30 -4.01
N GLN A 119 -13.90 11.17 -5.04
CA GLN A 119 -13.47 11.37 -6.42
C GLN A 119 -12.82 12.73 -6.62
N LYS A 120 -13.38 13.84 -6.09
CA LYS A 120 -12.75 15.18 -6.18
C LYS A 120 -11.32 15.18 -5.64
N ALA A 121 -11.07 14.48 -4.53
CA ALA A 121 -9.71 14.34 -3.99
C ALA A 121 -8.82 13.48 -4.90
N LEU A 122 -9.32 12.32 -5.35
CA LEU A 122 -8.58 11.40 -6.20
C LEU A 122 -8.11 12.05 -7.52
N HIS A 123 -8.91 12.96 -8.09
CA HIS A 123 -8.54 13.71 -9.31
C HIS A 123 -7.30 14.62 -9.15
N LEU A 124 -6.88 14.92 -7.92
CA LEU A 124 -5.70 15.75 -7.67
C LEU A 124 -4.39 14.95 -7.60
N PHE A 125 -4.48 13.62 -7.57
CA PHE A 125 -3.32 12.73 -7.58
C PHE A 125 -2.83 12.47 -9.01
N ASP A 126 -1.51 12.44 -9.19
CA ASP A 126 -0.88 11.98 -10.45
C ASP A 126 -1.11 10.49 -10.68
N ILE A 127 -1.07 9.71 -9.60
CA ILE A 127 -1.21 8.26 -9.65
C ILE A 127 -2.25 7.83 -8.61
N VAL A 128 -3.25 7.06 -9.03
CA VAL A 128 -4.19 6.39 -8.15
C VAL A 128 -3.98 4.89 -8.31
N LYS A 129 -3.68 4.21 -7.21
CA LYS A 129 -3.56 2.76 -7.18
C LYS A 129 -4.64 2.15 -6.30
N PHE A 130 -5.41 1.21 -6.86
CA PHE A 130 -6.48 0.52 -6.15
C PHE A 130 -6.31 -0.99 -6.13
N SER A 131 -6.76 -1.65 -5.06
CA SER A 131 -6.78 -3.13 -4.96
C SER A 131 -8.05 -3.73 -5.57
N LEU A 132 -7.90 -4.87 -6.26
CA LEU A 132 -8.99 -5.67 -6.82
C LEU A 132 -8.64 -7.17 -6.74
N ASP A 133 -8.87 -7.75 -5.57
CA ASP A 133 -8.42 -9.12 -5.26
C ASP A 133 -9.50 -10.19 -5.48
N GLY A 134 -10.73 -9.75 -5.74
CA GLY A 134 -11.83 -10.58 -6.19
C GLY A 134 -12.99 -9.74 -6.71
N VAL A 135 -13.63 -10.20 -7.79
CA VAL A 135 -14.82 -9.53 -8.35
C VAL A 135 -16.11 -10.30 -8.07
N ASP A 136 -16.01 -11.55 -7.64
CA ASP A 136 -17.14 -12.30 -7.12
C ASP A 136 -17.26 -12.11 -5.61
N LYS A 137 -18.51 -12.12 -5.12
CA LYS A 137 -18.83 -11.88 -3.71
C LYS A 137 -18.09 -12.82 -2.76
N LYS A 138 -17.94 -14.10 -3.13
CA LYS A 138 -17.33 -15.11 -2.24
C LYS A 138 -15.84 -14.85 -2.08
N SER A 139 -15.13 -14.56 -3.16
CA SER A 139 -13.71 -14.19 -3.11
C SER A 139 -13.53 -12.90 -2.32
N PHE A 140 -14.29 -11.84 -2.65
CA PHE A 140 -14.26 -10.53 -1.98
C PHE A 140 -14.48 -10.64 -0.46
N GLU A 141 -15.53 -11.34 -0.01
CA GLU A 141 -15.81 -11.52 1.42
C GLU A 141 -14.73 -12.35 2.13
N ARG A 142 -14.11 -13.31 1.44
CA ARG A 142 -13.08 -14.19 2.01
C ARG A 142 -11.73 -13.49 2.12
N ILE A 143 -11.33 -12.76 1.08
CA ILE A 143 -10.00 -12.13 0.97
C ILE A 143 -9.97 -10.76 1.63
N ASP A 144 -10.90 -9.87 1.29
CA ASP A 144 -10.89 -8.46 1.68
C ASP A 144 -11.66 -8.21 2.97
N ARG A 145 -12.60 -9.10 3.32
CA ARG A 145 -13.40 -9.05 4.55
C ARG A 145 -13.96 -7.64 4.78
N PRO A 146 -14.75 -7.13 3.81
CA PRO A 146 -15.20 -5.75 3.81
C PRO A 146 -16.14 -5.48 4.98
N TYR A 147 -16.28 -4.19 5.31
CA TYR A 147 -17.36 -3.74 6.18
C TYR A 147 -18.71 -4.14 5.56
N ARG A 148 -19.64 -4.62 6.39
CA ARG A 148 -20.91 -5.24 5.98
C ARG A 148 -21.78 -4.46 4.97
N ASP A 149 -21.61 -3.14 4.92
CA ASP A 149 -22.41 -2.27 4.04
C ASP A 149 -21.74 -2.05 2.66
N ILE A 150 -20.54 -2.58 2.45
CA ILE A 150 -19.82 -2.49 1.18
C ILE A 150 -20.18 -3.72 0.35
N ARG A 151 -20.85 -3.47 -0.78
CA ARG A 151 -21.20 -4.49 -1.77
C ARG A 151 -20.20 -4.46 -2.91
N ILE A 152 -19.82 -5.63 -3.41
CA ILE A 152 -18.83 -5.74 -4.49
C ILE A 152 -19.33 -5.05 -5.77
N GLU A 153 -20.63 -5.10 -6.04
CA GLU A 153 -21.24 -4.48 -7.21
C GLU A 153 -21.11 -2.94 -7.18
N ASP A 154 -21.28 -2.33 -6.00
CA ASP A 154 -21.12 -0.89 -5.82
C ASP A 154 -19.65 -0.46 -5.96
N LEU A 155 -18.72 -1.29 -5.45
CA LEU A 155 -17.28 -1.09 -5.58
C LEU A 155 -16.87 -1.11 -7.05
N LEU A 156 -17.24 -2.15 -7.79
CA LEU A 156 -16.91 -2.30 -9.22
C LEU A 156 -17.48 -1.16 -10.05
N SER A 157 -18.75 -0.80 -9.82
CA SER A 157 -19.39 0.31 -10.51
C SER A 157 -18.74 1.66 -10.16
N GLY A 158 -18.31 1.84 -8.90
CA GLY A 158 -17.57 3.03 -8.47
C GLY A 158 -16.21 3.17 -9.17
N ILE A 159 -15.45 2.07 -9.25
CA ILE A 159 -14.16 2.02 -9.96
C ILE A 159 -14.36 2.31 -11.45
N GLU A 160 -15.34 1.67 -12.10
CA GLU A 160 -15.62 1.87 -13.53
C GLU A 160 -15.97 3.35 -13.84
N ARG A 161 -16.85 3.95 -13.03
CA ARG A 161 -17.18 5.38 -13.18
C ARG A 161 -15.96 6.26 -12.98
N PHE A 162 -15.18 6.03 -11.93
CA PHE A 162 -13.98 6.83 -11.66
C PHE A 162 -12.94 6.70 -12.78
N ALA A 163 -12.70 5.49 -13.28
CA ALA A 163 -11.76 5.25 -14.37
C ALA A 163 -12.11 6.05 -15.63
N SER A 164 -13.40 6.19 -15.95
CA SER A 164 -13.84 6.94 -17.14
C SER A 164 -13.59 8.45 -17.08
N ILE A 165 -13.45 9.02 -15.87
CA ILE A 165 -13.29 10.47 -15.66
C ILE A 165 -11.89 10.87 -15.21
N TYR A 166 -11.14 9.94 -14.62
CA TYR A 166 -9.78 10.18 -14.16
C TYR A 166 -8.82 10.40 -15.35
N LYS A 167 -7.80 11.25 -15.13
CA LYS A 167 -6.84 11.68 -16.16
C LYS A 167 -5.38 11.48 -15.78
N GLY A 168 -5.11 11.01 -14.56
CA GLY A 168 -3.78 10.57 -14.15
C GLY A 168 -3.55 9.10 -14.44
N GLU A 169 -2.48 8.53 -13.88
CA GLU A 169 -2.14 7.12 -14.04
C GLU A 169 -2.96 6.26 -13.09
N LEU A 170 -3.81 5.38 -13.64
CA LEU A 170 -4.61 4.44 -12.89
C LEU A 170 -3.94 3.06 -12.87
N VAL A 171 -3.66 2.56 -11.66
CA VAL A 171 -3.00 1.26 -11.46
C VAL A 171 -3.87 0.34 -10.63
N ALA A 172 -4.12 -0.88 -11.11
CA ALA A 172 -4.75 -1.92 -10.31
C ALA A 172 -3.67 -2.75 -9.59
N GLU A 173 -3.92 -3.11 -8.34
CA GLU A 173 -3.24 -4.20 -7.65
C GLU A 173 -4.13 -5.43 -7.64
N VAL A 174 -3.59 -6.55 -8.07
CA VAL A 174 -4.22 -7.86 -7.88
C VAL A 174 -3.27 -8.69 -7.03
N LEU A 175 -3.62 -8.92 -5.77
CA LEU A 175 -2.83 -9.68 -4.82
C LEU A 175 -3.49 -11.03 -4.55
N LEU A 176 -2.77 -12.09 -4.93
CA LEU A 176 -3.25 -13.46 -4.82
C LEU A 176 -2.70 -14.13 -3.56
N VAL A 177 -3.56 -14.94 -2.93
CA VAL A 177 -3.26 -15.76 -1.75
C VAL A 177 -3.61 -17.21 -2.07
N GLU A 178 -2.68 -18.10 -1.77
CA GLU A 178 -2.71 -19.50 -2.18
C GLU A 178 -3.95 -20.21 -1.61
N GLY A 179 -4.74 -20.83 -2.49
CA GLY A 179 -5.97 -21.55 -2.12
C GLY A 179 -7.13 -20.66 -1.66
N ILE A 180 -6.99 -19.34 -1.75
CA ILE A 180 -8.01 -18.37 -1.35
C ILE A 180 -8.70 -17.75 -2.56
N ASN A 181 -7.96 -16.99 -3.38
CA ASN A 181 -8.46 -16.24 -4.52
C ASN A 181 -7.67 -16.51 -5.83
N ASP A 182 -6.78 -17.50 -5.84
CA ASP A 182 -5.93 -17.88 -6.99
C ASP A 182 -6.57 -18.89 -7.96
N GLY A 183 -7.87 -19.12 -7.81
CA GLY A 183 -8.68 -19.93 -8.72
C GLY A 183 -8.88 -19.24 -10.07
N ILE A 184 -8.85 -20.03 -11.15
CA ILE A 184 -8.89 -19.51 -12.53
C ILE A 184 -10.15 -18.68 -12.84
N GLU A 185 -11.30 -19.04 -12.25
CA GLU A 185 -12.55 -18.32 -12.47
C GLU A 185 -12.53 -16.90 -11.88
N ASN A 186 -11.96 -16.74 -10.67
CA ASN A 186 -11.78 -15.41 -10.08
C ASN A 186 -10.81 -14.57 -10.91
N ILE A 187 -9.69 -15.17 -11.32
CA ILE A 187 -8.68 -14.53 -12.17
C ILE A 187 -9.30 -14.01 -13.48
N ARG A 188 -10.05 -14.86 -14.19
CA ARG A 188 -10.72 -14.48 -15.44
C ARG A 188 -11.72 -13.37 -15.22
N SER A 189 -12.48 -13.44 -14.14
CA SER A 189 -13.48 -12.41 -13.81
C SER A 189 -12.80 -11.05 -13.51
N ILE A 190 -11.66 -11.05 -12.81
CA ILE A 190 -10.84 -9.85 -12.59
C ILE A 190 -10.35 -9.29 -13.94
N VAL A 191 -9.78 -10.14 -14.80
CA VAL A 191 -9.29 -9.73 -16.13
C VAL A 191 -10.42 -9.13 -16.97
N GLU A 192 -11.59 -9.78 -17.00
CA GLU A 192 -12.76 -9.29 -17.73
C GLU A 192 -13.23 -7.92 -17.25
N PHE A 193 -13.16 -7.65 -15.94
CA PHE A 193 -13.49 -6.33 -15.40
C PHE A 193 -12.42 -5.30 -15.79
N LEU A 194 -11.14 -5.61 -15.58
CA LEU A 194 -10.03 -4.70 -15.88
C LEU A 194 -9.95 -4.33 -17.37
N LYS A 195 -10.36 -5.22 -18.27
CA LYS A 195 -10.45 -4.93 -19.71
C LYS A 195 -11.56 -3.95 -20.10
N ARG A 196 -12.54 -3.68 -19.21
CA ARG A 196 -13.65 -2.74 -19.48
C ARG A 196 -13.33 -1.31 -19.08
N ILE A 197 -12.30 -1.11 -18.27
CA ILE A 197 -11.91 0.21 -17.76
C ILE A 197 -10.60 0.67 -18.40
N GLU A 198 -10.44 1.99 -18.53
CA GLU A 198 -9.15 2.57 -18.94
C GLU A 198 -8.18 2.47 -17.77
N ILE A 199 -7.16 1.62 -17.90
CA ILE A 199 -6.15 1.39 -16.88
C ILE A 199 -4.76 1.36 -17.49
N ASP A 200 -3.79 1.98 -16.83
CA ASP A 200 -2.43 2.11 -17.33
C ASP A 200 -1.60 0.86 -17.01
N ARG A 201 -1.84 0.23 -15.85
CA ARG A 201 -1.05 -0.91 -15.40
C ARG A 201 -1.80 -1.80 -14.41
N VAL A 202 -1.50 -3.10 -14.47
CA VAL A 202 -1.87 -4.08 -13.43
C VAL A 202 -0.60 -4.55 -12.72
N ASP A 203 -0.50 -4.27 -11.43
CA ASP A 203 0.50 -4.86 -10.54
C ASP A 203 -0.03 -6.19 -10.00
N LEU A 204 0.36 -7.30 -10.63
CA LEU A 204 0.02 -8.65 -10.19
C LEU A 204 1.04 -9.13 -9.15
N GLY A 205 0.57 -9.59 -8.00
CA GLY A 205 1.42 -9.96 -6.88
C GLY A 205 0.87 -11.07 -6.00
N THR A 206 1.65 -11.42 -5.00
CA THR A 206 1.31 -12.31 -3.90
C THR A 206 1.86 -11.70 -2.61
N ILE A 207 1.52 -12.31 -1.47
CA ILE A 207 2.13 -11.99 -0.17
C ILE A 207 3.67 -11.93 -0.30
N ASP A 208 4.23 -10.74 -0.12
CA ASP A 208 5.68 -10.48 -0.16
C ASP A 208 6.25 -10.19 1.23
N ARG A 209 5.42 -9.75 2.17
CA ARG A 209 5.81 -9.45 3.54
C ARG A 209 4.89 -10.19 4.51
N PRO A 210 5.32 -10.43 5.77
CA PRO A 210 4.52 -11.16 6.75
C PRO A 210 3.12 -10.54 6.92
N PRO A 211 2.03 -11.26 6.59
CA PRO A 211 0.67 -10.78 6.76
C PRO A 211 0.23 -10.81 8.23
N ALA A 212 -0.91 -10.19 8.54
CA ALA A 212 -1.55 -10.21 9.85
C ALA A 212 -2.15 -11.56 10.21
N TYR A 213 -2.63 -12.27 9.21
CA TYR A 213 -3.33 -13.55 9.33
C TYR A 213 -2.51 -14.66 8.72
N ASP A 214 -2.78 -15.90 9.11
CA ASP A 214 -2.16 -17.07 8.50
C ASP A 214 -2.63 -17.22 7.04
N ALA A 215 -1.74 -16.85 6.12
CA ALA A 215 -2.01 -16.78 4.69
C ALA A 215 -0.71 -17.03 3.92
N ASN A 216 -0.79 -17.88 2.90
CA ASN A 216 0.39 -18.34 2.17
C ASN A 216 0.56 -17.62 0.84
N PRO A 217 1.81 -17.28 0.47
CA PRO A 217 2.12 -16.74 -0.84
C PRO A 217 2.03 -17.81 -1.93
N LEU A 218 1.66 -17.42 -3.14
CA LEU A 218 1.89 -18.23 -4.34
C LEU A 218 3.39 -18.33 -4.63
N SER A 219 3.77 -19.42 -5.30
CA SER A 219 5.10 -19.50 -5.93
C SER A 219 5.21 -18.51 -7.09
N TYR A 220 6.43 -18.02 -7.36
CA TYR A 220 6.69 -17.14 -8.50
C TYR A 220 6.35 -17.81 -9.84
N LYS A 221 6.58 -19.12 -9.96
CA LYS A 221 6.18 -19.90 -11.13
C LYS A 221 4.66 -19.83 -11.35
N ARG A 222 3.88 -19.97 -10.28
CA ARG A 222 2.42 -19.88 -10.35
C ARG A 222 1.96 -18.48 -10.75
N LEU A 223 2.58 -17.42 -10.21
CA LEU A 223 2.31 -16.04 -10.65
C LEU A 223 2.59 -15.83 -12.13
N LEU A 224 3.70 -16.35 -12.66
CA LEU A 224 4.02 -16.29 -14.09
C LEU A 224 3.00 -17.04 -14.96
N GLU A 225 2.48 -18.17 -14.49
CA GLU A 225 1.41 -18.90 -15.19
C GLU A 225 0.12 -18.06 -15.23
N ILE A 226 -0.27 -17.47 -14.11
CA ILE A 226 -1.48 -16.65 -13.99
C ILE A 226 -1.38 -15.36 -14.81
N ALA A 227 -0.20 -14.74 -14.87
CA ALA A 227 0.03 -13.53 -15.65
C ALA A 227 -0.34 -13.68 -17.15
N LYS A 228 -0.33 -14.92 -17.67
CA LYS A 228 -0.75 -15.21 -19.05
C LYS A 228 -2.23 -14.95 -19.30
N GLU A 229 -3.09 -15.07 -18.28
CA GLU A 229 -4.53 -14.81 -18.40
C GLU A 229 -4.82 -13.31 -18.58
N PHE A 230 -3.89 -12.43 -18.18
CA PHE A 230 -3.99 -10.97 -18.31
C PHE A 230 -3.57 -10.47 -19.70
N GLU A 231 -3.60 -11.32 -20.73
CA GLU A 231 -3.29 -10.95 -22.11
C GLU A 231 -4.11 -9.73 -22.55
N GLY A 232 -3.44 -8.72 -23.11
CA GLY A 232 -4.03 -7.45 -23.54
C GLY A 232 -3.99 -6.34 -22.48
N LEU A 233 -3.48 -6.62 -21.27
CA LEU A 233 -3.23 -5.62 -20.23
C LEU A 233 -1.72 -5.44 -20.01
N TYR A 234 -1.30 -4.24 -19.58
CA TYR A 234 0.08 -4.01 -19.16
C TYR A 234 0.31 -4.54 -17.76
N VAL A 235 0.88 -5.74 -17.66
CA VAL A 235 1.10 -6.42 -16.38
C VAL A 235 2.54 -6.23 -15.89
N SER A 236 2.65 -5.78 -14.65
CA SER A 236 3.88 -5.76 -13.87
C SER A 236 3.83 -6.86 -12.82
N LEU A 237 4.90 -7.64 -12.72
CA LEU A 237 5.14 -8.60 -11.63
C LEU A 237 6.27 -8.03 -10.76
N PRO A 238 5.96 -7.26 -9.70
CA PRO A 238 7.00 -6.59 -8.93
C PRO A 238 7.89 -7.62 -8.23
N TYR A 239 9.16 -7.70 -8.59
CA TYR A 239 10.15 -8.54 -7.92
C TYR A 239 11.12 -7.66 -7.11
N ARG A 240 11.68 -8.19 -6.02
CA ARG A 240 12.76 -7.50 -5.29
C ARG A 240 14.03 -7.57 -6.14
N LYS A 241 14.55 -6.41 -6.56
CA LYS A 241 15.89 -6.32 -7.13
C LYS A 241 16.90 -6.42 -5.99
N GLU A 242 17.86 -7.34 -6.08
CA GLU A 242 18.90 -7.54 -5.06
C GLU A 242 19.88 -6.36 -4.99
N ASN A 243 20.12 -5.69 -6.13
CA ASN A 243 21.05 -4.57 -6.26
C ASN A 243 20.27 -3.28 -6.55
N VAL A 244 19.83 -2.59 -5.50
CA VAL A 244 19.34 -1.21 -5.61
C VAL A 244 20.41 -0.27 -5.07
N ASN A 245 20.59 0.88 -5.71
CA ASN A 245 21.53 1.93 -5.30
C ASN A 245 21.44 2.15 -3.77
N LEU A 246 22.59 2.07 -3.10
CA LEU A 246 22.70 2.29 -1.66
C LEU A 246 22.18 3.68 -1.33
N VAL A 247 21.13 3.75 -0.53
CA VAL A 247 20.68 5.00 0.06
C VAL A 247 21.02 4.88 1.53
N HIS A 248 22.11 5.48 1.99
CA HIS A 248 22.50 5.40 3.42
C HIS A 248 21.63 6.36 4.25
N GLN A 249 20.39 5.96 4.51
CA GLN A 249 19.47 6.79 5.28
C GLN A 249 19.73 6.67 6.77
N LYS A 250 19.58 7.82 7.44
CA LYS A 250 19.67 7.92 8.89
C LYS A 250 18.30 7.71 9.50
N TYR A 251 18.21 6.80 10.46
CA TYR A 251 17.00 6.58 11.24
C TYR A 251 17.29 6.79 12.72
N SER A 252 16.40 7.50 13.42
CA SER A 252 16.37 7.41 14.88
C SER A 252 15.81 6.04 15.29
N LYS A 253 16.10 5.60 16.52
CA LYS A 253 15.53 4.36 17.07
C LYS A 253 14.01 4.32 16.96
N LYS A 254 13.36 5.46 17.24
CA LYS A 254 11.91 5.59 17.18
C LYS A 254 11.40 5.47 15.73
N ASP A 255 12.00 6.21 14.81
CA ASP A 255 11.55 6.21 13.40
C ASP A 255 11.73 4.84 12.76
N LEU A 256 12.76 4.09 13.16
CA LEU A 256 13.02 2.74 12.66
C LEU A 256 11.96 1.74 13.13
N ILE A 257 11.56 1.79 14.41
CA ILE A 257 10.46 0.96 14.93
C ILE A 257 9.14 1.35 14.25
N ASP A 258 8.84 2.64 14.16
CA ASP A 258 7.64 3.17 13.50
C ASP A 258 7.57 2.76 12.02
N LEU A 259 8.71 2.66 11.33
CA LEU A 259 8.80 2.18 9.95
C LEU A 259 8.48 0.68 9.87
N ILE A 260 9.13 -0.16 10.69
CA ILE A 260 8.94 -1.62 10.69
C ILE A 260 7.50 -1.99 11.08
N ALA A 261 6.89 -1.23 11.99
CA ALA A 261 5.51 -1.42 12.41
C ALA A 261 4.49 -1.26 11.27
N ARG A 262 4.74 -0.33 10.34
CA ARG A 262 3.87 -0.08 9.17
C ARG A 262 4.18 -0.99 8.00
N ARG A 263 5.46 -1.32 7.83
CA ARG A 263 5.97 -2.07 6.69
C ARG A 263 7.14 -2.92 7.19
N PRO A 264 6.95 -4.23 7.41
CA PRO A 264 8.06 -5.14 7.70
C PRO A 264 9.18 -4.93 6.68
N ILE A 265 10.46 -5.05 7.03
CA ILE A 265 11.58 -4.76 6.10
C ILE A 265 12.44 -6.02 5.94
N SER A 266 12.78 -6.39 4.71
CA SER A 266 13.64 -7.58 4.53
C SER A 266 15.06 -7.28 5.00
N VAL A 267 15.76 -8.30 5.50
CA VAL A 267 17.16 -8.17 5.96
C VAL A 267 18.06 -7.56 4.87
N ILE A 268 17.89 -8.02 3.62
CA ILE A 268 18.61 -7.48 2.44
C ILE A 268 18.24 -6.02 2.13
N GLU A 269 16.98 -5.64 2.37
CA GLU A 269 16.52 -4.28 2.10
C GLU A 269 17.10 -3.32 3.15
N ALA A 270 17.12 -3.75 4.42
CA ALA A 270 17.74 -3.02 5.51
C ALA A 270 19.24 -2.79 5.26
N SER A 271 20.00 -3.81 4.83
CA SER A 271 21.43 -3.66 4.54
C SER A 271 21.72 -2.67 3.41
N ASN A 272 20.78 -2.50 2.47
CA ASN A 272 20.95 -1.58 1.34
C ASN A 272 20.48 -0.15 1.64
N LEU A 273 19.53 0.01 2.59
CA LEU A 273 18.84 1.26 2.88
C LEU A 273 19.36 1.98 4.15
N PHE A 274 19.97 1.25 5.07
CA PHE A 274 20.30 1.80 6.38
C PHE A 274 21.79 2.08 6.52
N GLU A 275 22.13 3.15 7.23
CA GLU A 275 23.50 3.34 7.72
C GLU A 275 23.84 2.32 8.82
N ASP A 276 25.14 2.07 9.05
CA ASP A 276 25.63 1.11 10.04
C ASP A 276 25.01 1.30 11.42
N LYS A 277 24.81 2.56 11.83
CA LYS A 277 24.19 2.90 13.11
C LYS A 277 22.75 2.40 13.22
N ALA A 278 21.97 2.51 12.15
CA ALA A 278 20.60 2.02 12.10
C ALA A 278 20.56 0.48 12.06
N LEU A 279 21.54 -0.17 11.43
CA LEU A 279 21.71 -1.63 11.50
C LEU A 279 22.00 -2.10 12.93
N SER A 280 22.88 -1.41 13.67
CA SER A 280 23.13 -1.71 15.10
C SER A 280 21.86 -1.56 15.96
N TYR A 281 20.96 -0.63 15.63
CA TYR A 281 19.68 -0.52 16.33
C TYR A 281 18.78 -1.74 16.09
N LEU A 282 18.81 -2.35 14.89
CA LEU A 282 18.05 -3.57 14.62
C LEU A 282 18.56 -4.73 15.48
N GLU A 283 19.88 -4.87 15.62
CA GLU A 283 20.48 -5.89 16.49
C GLU A 283 20.06 -5.71 17.95
N GLU A 284 20.10 -4.48 18.46
CA GLU A 284 19.62 -4.13 19.80
C GLU A 284 18.12 -4.48 19.96
N PHE A 285 17.29 -4.17 18.96
CA PHE A 285 15.86 -4.46 19.03
C PHE A 285 15.55 -5.96 18.98
N LEU A 286 16.33 -6.76 18.26
CA LEU A 286 16.20 -8.22 18.28
C LEU A 286 16.57 -8.78 19.66
N PHE A 287 17.67 -8.30 20.23
CA PHE A 287 18.13 -8.71 21.57
C PHE A 287 17.08 -8.36 22.64
N ASP A 288 16.51 -7.16 22.56
CA ASP A 288 15.45 -6.68 23.45
C ASP A 288 14.07 -7.28 23.14
N LYS A 289 13.94 -8.11 22.10
CA LYS A 289 12.66 -8.67 21.60
C LYS A 289 11.60 -7.61 21.28
N LYS A 290 12.04 -6.45 20.80
CA LYS A 290 11.17 -5.37 20.27
C LYS A 290 10.79 -5.61 18.81
N ILE A 291 11.62 -6.35 18.08
CA ILE A 291 11.36 -6.86 16.73
C ILE A 291 11.77 -8.33 16.65
N PHE A 292 11.28 -9.02 15.63
CA PHE A 292 11.48 -10.44 15.34
C PHE A 292 11.88 -10.62 13.88
N ILE A 293 12.50 -11.77 13.57
CA ILE A 293 12.77 -12.18 12.20
C ILE A 293 11.74 -13.21 11.78
N LYS A 294 10.95 -12.89 10.75
CA LYS A 294 10.02 -13.83 10.11
C LYS A 294 10.48 -14.18 8.71
N LYS A 295 10.44 -15.48 8.41
CA LYS A 295 10.69 -15.99 7.06
C LYS A 295 9.39 -16.05 6.27
N VAL A 296 9.35 -15.39 5.11
CA VAL A 296 8.26 -15.48 4.14
C VAL A 296 8.84 -16.05 2.85
N ALA A 297 8.39 -17.25 2.48
CA ALA A 297 9.04 -18.06 1.44
C ALA A 297 10.55 -18.18 1.69
N ASN A 298 11.40 -17.57 0.85
CA ASN A 298 12.86 -17.61 0.96
C ASN A 298 13.49 -16.34 1.52
N LEU A 299 12.68 -15.38 1.97
CA LEU A 299 13.14 -14.07 2.44
C LEU A 299 12.91 -13.90 3.93
N GLU A 300 13.84 -13.22 4.60
CA GLU A 300 13.75 -12.89 6.02
C GLU A 300 13.40 -11.42 6.22
N PHE A 301 12.54 -11.15 7.20
CA PHE A 301 11.99 -9.83 7.49
C PHE A 301 12.11 -9.45 8.96
N TYR A 302 12.60 -8.24 9.22
CA TYR A 302 12.36 -7.56 10.48
C TYR A 302 10.88 -7.16 10.57
N THR A 303 10.24 -7.54 11.67
CA THR A 303 8.82 -7.25 11.95
C THR A 303 8.61 -7.04 13.45
N ILE A 304 7.57 -6.30 13.83
CA ILE A 304 7.18 -6.16 15.25
C ILE A 304 6.34 -7.34 15.76
N LYS A 305 5.97 -8.27 14.86
CA LYS A 305 5.11 -9.42 15.17
C LYS A 305 5.97 -10.68 15.36
N ASP A 306 5.87 -11.30 16.54
CA ASP A 306 6.40 -12.65 16.82
C ASP A 306 5.61 -13.72 16.05
#